data_AF-A0A7S3HEH7-F1
#
_entry.id   AF-A0A7S3HEH7-F1
#
_cell.length_a   1.000
_cell.length_b   1.000
_cell.length_c   1.000
_cell.angle_alpha   90.00
_cell.angle_beta   90.00
_cell.angle_gamma   90.00
#
_symmetry.space_group_name_H-M   'P 1'
#
loop_
_entity.id
_entity.type
_entity.pdbx_description
1 polymer ?
#
loop_
_entity_poly.entity_id
_entity_poly.type
_entity_poly.pdbx_seq_one_letter_code
_entity_poly.pdbx_strand_id
1 'polypeptide(L)'
;KSAVEICEEFADVRLKYYDLRKKYLINKLTLERDLLNNRARFIQMIISHKLNINNRKKVDVVKDLTRFKFQKFGDSTPPRTGFEYLLIMQIASLTKERKEELERMAKEKSAELEKVKRTSIQQMWTHDLDILEKAIREMYEKENEAVGDGSNKGKKRKAAPKAGKGRKGRKGEDEEGGGEDG
;
A
#
# COMPACT_ATOMS: atom_id res chain seq x y z
N LYS A 1 -17.06 -7.51 -34.15
CA LYS A 1 -15.64 -7.78 -33.87
C LYS A 1 -15.48 -9.26 -33.59
N SER A 2 -14.45 -9.92 -34.11
CA SER A 2 -14.06 -11.26 -33.66
C SER A 2 -13.43 -11.21 -32.26
N ALA A 3 -13.25 -12.37 -31.62
CA ALA A 3 -12.56 -12.45 -30.33
C ALA A 3 -11.09 -12.00 -30.42
N VAL A 4 -10.43 -12.20 -31.57
CA VAL A 4 -9.03 -11.81 -31.80
C VAL A 4 -8.90 -10.28 -31.84
N GLU A 5 -9.74 -9.60 -32.62
CA GLU A 5 -9.77 -8.12 -32.68
C GLU A 5 -9.97 -7.46 -31.31
N ILE A 6 -10.79 -8.07 -30.44
CA ILE A 6 -11.04 -7.57 -29.08
C ILE A 6 -9.78 -7.73 -28.20
N CYS A 7 -9.07 -8.85 -28.32
CA CYS A 7 -7.81 -9.08 -27.61
C CYS A 7 -6.69 -8.14 -28.10
N GLU A 8 -6.61 -7.86 -29.40
CA GLU A 8 -5.65 -6.92 -30.00
C GLU A 8 -5.92 -5.48 -29.53
N GLU A 9 -7.16 -5.00 -29.65
CA GLU A 9 -7.59 -3.69 -29.16
C GLU A 9 -7.34 -3.52 -27.65
N PHE A 10 -7.60 -4.56 -26.86
CA PHE A 10 -7.28 -4.58 -25.44
C PHE A 10 -5.77 -4.51 -25.16
N ALA A 11 -4.95 -5.28 -25.88
CA ALA A 11 -3.49 -5.28 -25.72
C ALA A 11 -2.89 -3.89 -25.98
N ASP A 12 -3.39 -3.23 -27.01
CA ASP A 12 -2.95 -1.90 -27.44
C ASP A 12 -3.27 -0.82 -26.39
N VAL A 13 -4.44 -0.90 -25.75
CA VAL A 13 -4.79 -0.06 -24.58
C VAL A 13 -3.94 -0.43 -23.38
N ARG A 14 -3.78 -1.73 -23.09
CA ARG A 14 -3.07 -2.23 -21.91
C ARG A 14 -1.60 -1.80 -21.89
N LEU A 15 -0.91 -1.82 -23.03
CA LEU A 15 0.48 -1.34 -23.17
C LEU A 15 0.61 0.16 -22.85
N LYS A 16 -0.33 0.99 -23.31
CA LYS A 16 -0.36 2.44 -23.02
C LYS A 16 -0.50 2.71 -21.51
N TYR A 17 -1.29 1.90 -20.80
CA TYR A 17 -1.39 1.98 -19.33
C TYR A 17 -0.16 1.43 -18.58
N TYR A 18 0.56 0.44 -19.11
CA TYR A 18 1.84 0.02 -18.51
C TYR A 18 2.95 1.06 -18.67
N ASP A 19 3.01 1.79 -19.79
CA ASP A 19 3.89 2.95 -19.94
C ASP A 19 3.59 4.03 -18.87
N LEU A 20 2.32 4.39 -18.71
CA LEU A 20 1.88 5.34 -17.67
C LEU A 20 2.25 4.85 -16.26
N ARG A 21 2.04 3.55 -15.95
CA ARG A 21 2.47 2.93 -14.68
C ARG A 21 3.99 3.00 -14.50
N LYS A 22 4.77 2.69 -15.53
CA LYS A 22 6.25 2.76 -15.45
C LYS A 22 6.72 4.19 -15.21
N LYS A 23 6.17 5.18 -15.92
CA LYS A 23 6.44 6.61 -15.72
C LYS A 23 6.09 7.06 -14.30
N TYR A 24 4.91 6.68 -13.79
CA TYR A 24 4.50 6.95 -12.41
C TYR A 24 5.47 6.34 -11.38
N LEU A 25 5.84 5.06 -11.52
CA LEU A 25 6.76 4.38 -10.61
C LEU A 25 8.16 5.03 -10.61
N ILE A 26 8.70 5.39 -11.79
CA ILE A 26 9.97 6.10 -11.93
C ILE A 26 9.92 7.46 -11.22
N ASN A 27 8.84 8.22 -11.42
CA ASN A 27 8.67 9.53 -10.79
C ASN A 27 8.53 9.42 -9.26
N LYS A 28 7.72 8.47 -8.77
CA LYS A 28 7.54 8.19 -7.34
C LYS A 28 8.85 7.80 -6.67
N LEU A 29 9.57 6.80 -7.20
CA LEU A 29 10.83 6.33 -6.63
C LEU A 29 11.93 7.40 -6.70
N THR A 30 11.94 8.23 -7.75
CA THR A 30 12.85 9.39 -7.85
C THR A 30 12.56 10.43 -6.76
N LEU A 31 11.28 10.78 -6.55
CA LEU A 31 10.85 11.71 -5.51
C LEU A 31 11.19 11.20 -4.10
N GLU A 32 10.89 9.93 -3.80
CA GLU A 32 11.24 9.30 -2.52
C GLU A 32 12.75 9.32 -2.27
N ARG A 33 13.54 8.91 -3.26
CA ARG A 33 15.01 8.89 -3.20
C ARG A 33 15.61 10.29 -3.00
N ASP A 34 15.11 11.31 -3.68
CA ASP A 34 15.63 12.68 -3.55
C ASP A 34 15.17 13.37 -2.26
N LEU A 35 13.98 13.05 -1.74
CA LEU A 35 13.55 13.45 -0.40
C LEU A 35 14.47 12.87 0.69
N LEU A 36 14.82 11.59 0.59
CA LEU A 36 15.74 10.90 1.52
C LEU A 36 17.16 11.49 1.44
N ASN A 37 17.70 11.64 0.23
CA ASN A 37 19.01 12.26 0.00
C ASN A 37 19.11 13.67 0.60
N ASN A 38 18.12 14.54 0.36
CA ASN A 38 18.14 15.90 0.91
C ASN A 38 18.01 15.91 2.43
N ARG A 39 17.24 14.99 3.04
CA ARG A 39 17.15 14.86 4.50
C ARG A 39 18.47 14.42 5.13
N ALA A 40 19.11 13.37 4.61
CA ALA A 40 20.43 12.93 5.05
C ALA A 40 21.48 14.04 4.93
N ARG A 41 21.50 14.73 3.78
CA ARG A 41 22.39 15.85 3.50
C ARG A 41 22.16 17.04 4.44
N PHE A 42 20.90 17.37 4.74
CA PHE A 42 20.53 18.45 5.67
C PHE A 42 21.04 18.16 7.08
N ILE A 43 20.79 16.94 7.59
CA ILE A 43 21.31 16.50 8.90
C ILE A 43 22.84 16.53 8.90
N GLN A 44 23.50 16.02 7.85
CA GLN A 44 24.96 16.05 7.73
C GLN A 44 25.53 17.48 7.73
N MET A 45 24.83 18.47 7.15
CA MET A 45 25.26 19.87 7.17
C MET A 45 25.05 20.53 8.55
N ILE A 46 24.06 20.10 9.33
CA ILE A 46 23.86 20.56 10.70
C ILE A 46 24.93 19.95 11.64
N ILE A 47 25.15 18.63 11.56
CA ILE A 47 26.15 17.91 12.37
C ILE A 47 27.58 18.39 12.06
N SER A 48 27.87 18.79 10.82
CA SER A 48 29.17 19.40 10.45
C SER A 48 29.23 20.92 10.64
N HIS A 49 28.24 21.52 11.32
CA HIS A 49 28.10 22.96 11.59
C HIS A 49 28.11 23.88 10.35
N LYS A 50 27.96 23.33 9.15
CA LYS A 50 27.91 24.07 7.87
C LYS A 50 26.55 24.74 7.62
N LEU A 51 25.51 24.33 8.35
CA LEU A 51 24.18 24.92 8.35
C LEU A 51 23.70 25.09 9.80
N ASN A 52 23.57 26.33 10.27
CA ASN A 52 22.96 26.64 11.57
C ASN A 52 21.52 27.15 11.40
N ILE A 53 20.61 26.55 12.14
CA ILE A 53 19.17 26.84 12.16
C ILE A 53 18.73 27.42 13.52
N ASN A 54 19.48 27.15 14.60
CA ASN A 54 19.09 27.58 15.94
C ASN A 54 19.13 29.11 16.05
N ASN A 55 18.07 29.69 16.62
CA ASN A 55 17.86 31.14 16.73
C ASN A 55 18.00 31.94 15.40
N ARG A 56 17.67 31.34 14.25
CA ARG A 56 17.65 31.99 12.93
C ARG A 56 16.23 32.24 12.44
N LYS A 57 16.01 33.38 11.76
CA LYS A 57 14.73 33.66 11.08
C LYS A 57 14.51 32.67 9.92
N LYS A 58 13.29 32.14 9.75
CA LYS A 58 12.94 31.17 8.67
C LYS A 58 13.42 31.65 7.29
N VAL A 59 13.22 32.94 6.99
CA VAL A 59 13.61 33.55 5.69
C VAL A 59 15.10 33.42 5.39
N ASP A 60 15.97 33.46 6.39
CA ASP A 60 17.42 33.38 6.19
C ASP A 60 17.90 31.93 6.11
N VAL A 61 17.26 31.02 6.84
CA VAL A 61 17.47 29.56 6.66
C VAL A 61 17.03 29.12 5.25
N VAL A 62 15.94 29.68 4.72
CA VAL A 62 15.48 29.43 3.33
C VAL A 62 16.47 29.98 2.29
N LYS A 63 17.11 31.13 2.55
CA LYS A 63 18.24 31.62 1.71
C LYS A 63 19.42 30.65 1.75
N ASP A 64 19.81 30.18 2.93
CA ASP A 64 20.91 29.21 3.09
C ASP A 64 20.62 27.89 2.36
N LEU A 65 19.40 27.33 2.50
CA LEU A 65 18.98 26.12 1.76
C LEU A 65 18.98 26.32 0.24
N THR A 66 18.58 27.51 -0.23
CA THR A 66 18.61 27.86 -1.66
C THR A 66 20.07 27.99 -2.16
N ARG A 67 20.93 28.69 -1.41
CA ARG A 67 22.37 28.85 -1.69
C ARG A 67 23.08 27.49 -1.74
N PHE A 68 22.74 26.58 -0.84
CA PHE A 68 23.26 25.22 -0.82
C PHE A 68 22.60 24.28 -1.86
N LYS A 69 21.69 24.75 -2.71
CA LYS A 69 21.02 23.94 -3.73
C LYS A 69 20.36 22.68 -3.14
N PHE A 70 19.56 22.83 -2.09
CA PHE A 70 18.59 21.79 -1.73
C PHE A 70 17.44 21.81 -2.75
N GLN A 71 16.89 20.64 -3.10
CA GLN A 71 15.69 20.60 -3.95
C GLN A 71 14.46 21.04 -3.15
N LYS A 72 13.52 21.68 -3.86
CA LYS A 72 12.18 22.01 -3.36
C LYS A 72 11.22 20.89 -3.72
N PHE A 73 10.31 20.54 -2.81
CA PHE A 73 9.25 19.56 -3.07
C PHE A 73 7.89 20.07 -2.62
N GLY A 74 6.85 19.64 -3.34
CA GLY A 74 5.48 20.10 -3.14
C GLY A 74 5.29 21.56 -3.57
N ASP A 75 4.25 22.16 -3.02
CA ASP A 75 3.84 23.52 -3.33
C ASP A 75 4.90 24.56 -2.91
N SER A 76 5.30 25.39 -3.87
CA SER A 76 6.27 26.48 -3.71
C SER A 76 5.62 27.87 -3.85
N THR A 77 4.28 27.95 -3.86
CA THR A 77 3.57 29.24 -3.79
C THR A 77 3.65 29.83 -2.37
N PRO A 78 3.83 31.16 -2.22
CA PRO A 78 3.83 31.80 -0.91
C PRO A 78 2.50 31.51 -0.16
N PRO A 79 2.53 31.19 1.15
CA PRO A 79 3.66 31.32 2.08
C PRO A 79 4.57 30.07 2.20
N ARG A 80 4.36 29.02 1.39
CA ARG A 80 5.25 27.84 1.36
C ARG A 80 6.50 28.14 0.55
N THR A 81 7.56 27.36 0.80
CA THR A 81 8.89 27.59 0.22
C THR A 81 9.44 26.40 -0.55
N GLY A 82 8.79 25.24 -0.43
CA GLY A 82 9.23 23.95 -0.95
C GLY A 82 10.26 23.26 -0.05
N PHE A 83 10.65 23.85 1.08
CA PHE A 83 11.62 23.32 2.05
C PHE A 83 10.99 22.83 3.36
N GLU A 84 9.66 22.94 3.48
CA GLU A 84 8.90 22.53 4.66
C GLU A 84 9.19 21.08 5.10
N TYR A 85 9.48 20.17 4.15
CA TYR A 85 9.86 18.77 4.40
C TYR A 85 11.19 18.56 5.17
N LEU A 86 12.02 19.61 5.26
CA LEU A 86 13.24 19.70 6.08
C LEU A 86 13.00 20.50 7.36
N LEU A 87 12.24 21.60 7.28
CA LEU A 87 12.04 22.53 8.39
C LEU A 87 11.05 22.02 9.46
N ILE A 88 10.18 21.06 9.12
CA ILE A 88 9.22 20.41 10.04
C ILE A 88 9.83 19.13 10.69
N MET A 89 11.10 18.81 10.39
CA MET A 89 11.75 17.60 10.91
C MET A 89 12.00 17.71 12.43
N GLN A 90 11.68 16.66 13.17
CA GLN A 90 11.84 16.62 14.63
C GLN A 90 13.32 16.73 15.03
N ILE A 91 13.63 17.46 16.11
CA ILE A 91 15.02 17.67 16.58
C ILE A 91 15.72 16.32 16.88
N ALA A 92 14.98 15.33 17.40
CA ALA A 92 15.47 13.98 17.65
C ALA A 92 15.93 13.21 16.38
N SER A 93 15.67 13.72 15.17
CA SER A 93 16.16 13.13 13.92
C SER A 93 17.55 13.65 13.49
N LEU A 94 18.10 14.65 14.19
CA LEU A 94 19.36 15.31 13.85
C LEU A 94 20.61 14.54 14.34
N THR A 95 20.58 13.20 14.28
CA THR A 95 21.65 12.31 14.76
C THR A 95 22.43 11.66 13.61
N LYS A 96 23.61 11.10 13.92
CA LYS A 96 24.47 10.43 12.94
C LYS A 96 23.83 9.12 12.43
N GLU A 97 23.21 8.38 13.34
CA GLU A 97 22.54 7.10 13.08
C GLU A 97 21.36 7.32 12.13
N ARG A 98 20.54 8.34 12.41
CA ARG A 98 19.39 8.68 11.54
C ARG A 98 19.82 9.17 10.17
N LYS A 99 20.94 9.90 10.07
CA LYS A 99 21.56 10.27 8.80
C LYS A 99 22.01 9.04 8.00
N GLU A 100 22.67 8.08 8.64
CA GLU A 100 23.16 6.84 8.01
C GLU A 100 22.01 5.92 7.57
N GLU A 101 20.94 5.85 8.37
CA GLU A 101 19.71 5.14 8.02
C GLU A 101 19.02 5.76 6.78
N LEU A 102 18.93 7.09 6.71
CA LEU A 102 18.36 7.80 5.56
C LEU A 102 19.20 7.60 4.28
N GLU A 103 20.53 7.52 4.38
CA GLU A 103 21.41 7.17 3.26
C GLU A 103 21.22 5.72 2.80
N ARG A 104 21.05 4.77 3.74
CA ARG A 104 20.69 3.37 3.42
C ARG A 104 19.37 3.31 2.67
N MET A 105 18.32 3.96 3.18
CA MET A 105 17.00 4.03 2.50
C MET A 105 17.09 4.68 1.12
N ALA A 106 17.89 5.75 0.96
CA ALA A 106 18.09 6.40 -0.33
C ALA A 106 18.83 5.50 -1.34
N LYS A 107 19.80 4.70 -0.87
CA LYS A 107 20.50 3.68 -1.68
C LYS A 107 19.54 2.56 -2.11
N GLU A 108 18.66 2.10 -1.23
CA GLU A 108 17.62 1.11 -1.53
C GLU A 108 16.63 1.64 -2.58
N LYS A 109 16.10 2.86 -2.41
CA LYS A 109 15.24 3.50 -3.42
C LYS A 109 15.96 3.81 -4.73
N SER A 110 17.28 4.02 -4.70
CA SER A 110 18.09 4.10 -5.93
C SER A 110 18.15 2.76 -6.66
N ALA A 111 18.36 1.66 -5.94
CA ALA A 111 18.38 0.31 -6.52
C ALA A 111 17.02 -0.12 -7.08
N GLU A 112 15.92 0.17 -6.37
CA GLU A 112 14.54 -0.02 -6.86
C GLU A 112 14.30 0.77 -8.16
N LEU A 113 14.69 2.05 -8.18
CA LEU A 113 14.54 2.93 -9.34
C LEU A 113 15.30 2.40 -10.57
N GLU A 114 16.54 1.96 -10.41
CA GLU A 114 17.32 1.39 -11.52
C GLU A 114 16.77 0.04 -12.00
N LYS A 115 16.20 -0.79 -11.10
CA LYS A 115 15.47 -2.01 -11.50
C LYS A 115 14.26 -1.65 -12.38
N VAL A 116 13.42 -0.71 -11.95
CA VAL A 116 12.20 -0.29 -12.68
C VAL A 116 12.53 0.38 -14.02
N LYS A 117 13.62 1.16 -14.10
CA LYS A 117 14.12 1.70 -15.38
C LYS A 117 14.49 0.59 -16.36
N ARG A 118 15.24 -0.43 -15.89
CA ARG A 118 15.74 -1.54 -16.72
C ARG A 118 14.65 -2.50 -17.21
N THR A 119 13.65 -2.81 -16.38
CA THR A 119 12.52 -3.68 -16.80
C THR A 119 11.70 -3.03 -17.92
N SER A 120 11.49 -3.73 -19.04
CA SER A 120 10.66 -3.22 -20.14
C SER A 120 9.17 -3.22 -19.78
N ILE A 121 8.37 -2.45 -20.52
CA ILE A 121 6.90 -2.38 -20.39
C ILE A 121 6.28 -3.77 -20.63
N GLN A 122 6.81 -4.51 -21.60
CA GLN A 122 6.42 -5.90 -21.88
C GLN A 122 6.79 -6.83 -20.73
N GLN A 123 8.02 -6.75 -20.20
CA GLN A 123 8.45 -7.57 -19.05
C GLN A 123 7.60 -7.31 -17.79
N MET A 124 7.20 -6.06 -17.56
CA MET A 124 6.27 -5.71 -16.47
C MET A 124 4.89 -6.36 -16.67
N TRP A 125 4.42 -6.49 -17.92
CA TRP A 125 3.16 -7.16 -18.22
C TRP A 125 3.28 -8.68 -18.13
N THR A 126 4.31 -9.30 -18.70
CA THR A 126 4.57 -10.75 -18.57
C THR A 126 4.64 -11.14 -17.10
N HIS A 127 5.39 -10.39 -16.28
CA HIS A 127 5.50 -10.68 -14.84
C HIS A 127 4.15 -10.56 -14.09
N ASP A 128 3.34 -9.56 -14.40
CA ASP A 128 1.96 -9.44 -13.88
C ASP A 128 1.08 -10.63 -14.33
N LEU A 129 1.28 -11.18 -15.54
CA LEU A 129 0.57 -12.35 -16.05
C LEU A 129 1.05 -13.65 -15.37
N ASP A 130 2.35 -13.84 -15.15
CA ASP A 130 2.91 -14.98 -14.40
C ASP A 130 2.33 -15.04 -12.97
N ILE A 131 2.20 -13.87 -12.33
CA ILE A 131 1.58 -13.72 -11.00
C ILE A 131 0.08 -14.06 -11.06
N LEU A 132 -0.63 -13.56 -12.08
CA LEU A 132 -2.07 -13.83 -12.26
C LEU A 132 -2.33 -15.32 -12.51
N GLU A 133 -1.54 -15.96 -13.38
CA GLU A 133 -1.65 -17.39 -13.65
C GLU A 133 -1.41 -18.22 -12.38
N LYS A 134 -0.35 -17.91 -11.62
CA LYS A 134 -0.08 -18.57 -10.34
C LYS A 134 -1.25 -18.41 -9.37
N ALA A 135 -1.78 -17.20 -9.22
CA ALA A 135 -2.91 -16.95 -8.32
C ALA A 135 -4.18 -17.71 -8.74
N ILE A 136 -4.45 -17.82 -10.05
CA ILE A 136 -5.57 -18.61 -10.59
C ILE A 136 -5.37 -20.10 -10.30
N ARG A 137 -4.17 -20.65 -10.51
CA ARG A 137 -3.86 -22.06 -10.17
C ARG A 137 -4.08 -22.33 -8.68
N GLU A 138 -3.55 -21.47 -7.80
CA GLU A 138 -3.70 -21.58 -6.35
C GLU A 138 -5.16 -21.47 -5.87
N MET A 139 -6.02 -20.73 -6.59
CA MET A 139 -7.46 -20.70 -6.32
C MET A 139 -8.13 -22.02 -6.69
N TYR A 140 -7.88 -22.54 -7.90
CA TYR A 140 -8.46 -23.82 -8.34
C TYR A 140 -7.97 -25.01 -7.52
N GLU A 141 -6.72 -25.01 -7.06
CA GLU A 141 -6.21 -26.02 -6.13
C GLU A 141 -7.04 -26.05 -4.83
N LYS A 142 -7.29 -24.89 -4.22
CA LYS A 142 -8.11 -24.76 -2.99
C LYS A 142 -9.59 -25.09 -3.22
N GLU A 143 -10.16 -24.76 -4.37
CA GLU A 143 -11.53 -25.15 -4.72
C GLU A 143 -11.67 -26.67 -4.83
N ASN A 144 -10.69 -27.35 -5.46
CA ASN A 144 -10.68 -28.81 -5.54
C ASN A 144 -10.48 -29.48 -4.16
N GLU A 145 -9.61 -28.93 -3.31
CA GLU A 145 -9.44 -29.39 -1.92
C GLU A 145 -10.74 -29.25 -1.11
N ALA A 146 -11.44 -28.12 -1.23
CA ALA A 146 -12.71 -27.86 -0.54
C ALA A 146 -13.85 -28.78 -1.02
N VAL A 147 -13.88 -29.14 -2.30
CA VAL A 147 -14.84 -30.12 -2.86
C VAL A 147 -14.51 -31.55 -2.41
N GLY A 148 -13.24 -31.86 -2.13
CA GLY A 148 -12.79 -33.17 -1.67
C GLY A 148 -13.41 -33.62 -0.34
N ASP A 149 -13.47 -32.73 0.67
CA ASP A 149 -13.97 -33.05 2.02
C ASP A 149 -15.51 -33.23 2.08
N GLY A 150 -16.25 -32.68 1.12
CA GLY A 150 -17.71 -32.77 1.07
C GLY A 150 -18.26 -34.19 0.80
N SER A 151 -17.43 -35.13 0.35
CA SER A 151 -17.91 -36.35 -0.32
C SER A 151 -18.10 -37.59 0.56
N ASN A 152 -17.89 -37.54 1.88
CA ASN A 152 -17.95 -38.73 2.76
C ASN A 152 -18.94 -38.63 3.95
N LYS A 153 -20.24 -38.39 3.66
CA LYS A 153 -21.35 -38.61 4.62
C LYS A 153 -22.40 -39.60 4.12
N GLY A 154 -21.93 -40.69 3.53
CA GLY A 154 -22.77 -41.81 3.06
C GLY A 154 -23.41 -42.63 4.19
N LYS A 155 -24.73 -42.44 4.39
CA LYS A 155 -25.70 -43.41 4.95
C LYS A 155 -25.27 -44.28 6.16
N LYS A 156 -25.79 -43.96 7.35
CA LYS A 156 -26.17 -45.00 8.34
C LYS A 156 -27.46 -44.65 9.10
N ARG A 157 -28.61 -44.85 8.45
CA ARG A 157 -29.92 -44.87 9.13
C ARG A 157 -30.00 -46.15 9.98
N LYS A 158 -30.07 -46.02 11.31
CA LYS A 158 -30.59 -47.08 12.21
C LYS A 158 -32.00 -46.71 12.65
N ALA A 159 -32.81 -47.70 13.04
CA ALA A 159 -34.24 -47.55 13.26
C ALA A 159 -34.72 -48.16 14.58
N ALA A 160 -35.87 -47.67 15.06
CA ALA A 160 -36.70 -48.22 16.16
C ALA A 160 -36.08 -48.11 17.59
N PRO A 161 -36.89 -48.20 18.67
CA PRO A 161 -38.33 -48.53 18.75
C PRO A 161 -39.25 -47.42 19.33
N LYS A 162 -40.55 -47.73 19.52
CA LYS A 162 -41.60 -46.85 20.06
C LYS A 162 -41.98 -47.17 21.51
N ALA A 163 -42.18 -46.13 22.33
CA ALA A 163 -43.11 -46.06 23.48
C ALA A 163 -43.30 -44.56 23.86
N GLY A 164 -44.41 -44.06 24.45
CA GLY A 164 -45.71 -44.69 24.72
C GLY A 164 -46.79 -43.73 25.27
N LYS A 165 -47.73 -43.30 24.42
CA LYS A 165 -49.18 -42.99 24.68
C LYS A 165 -49.63 -42.20 25.96
N GLY A 166 -49.98 -40.91 25.80
CA GLY A 166 -51.02 -40.19 26.61
C GLY A 166 -50.59 -38.83 27.20
N ARG A 167 -51.49 -37.91 27.63
CA ARG A 167 -52.96 -37.73 27.40
C ARG A 167 -53.48 -36.31 27.82
N LYS A 168 -53.73 -35.43 26.84
CA LYS A 168 -54.80 -34.36 26.74
C LYS A 168 -55.22 -33.48 27.96
N GLY A 169 -55.01 -32.15 27.86
CA GLY A 169 -55.83 -31.05 28.45
C GLY A 169 -55.03 -29.86 29.04
N ARG A 170 -55.56 -28.62 29.28
CA ARG A 170 -56.77 -27.88 28.80
C ARG A 170 -56.81 -26.42 29.36
N LYS A 171 -56.95 -25.36 28.51
CA LYS A 171 -57.18 -23.90 28.84
C LYS A 171 -56.11 -23.25 29.78
N GLY A 172 -56.05 -21.92 30.00
CA GLY A 172 -56.68 -20.73 29.37
C GLY A 172 -55.65 -19.85 28.62
N GLU A 173 -55.92 -18.66 28.08
CA GLU A 173 -56.86 -17.56 28.42
C GLU A 173 -56.54 -16.86 29.76
N ASP A 174 -56.16 -15.57 29.83
CA ASP A 174 -55.62 -14.64 28.79
C ASP A 174 -54.30 -13.93 29.26
N GLU A 175 -54.05 -12.62 29.49
CA GLU A 175 -54.80 -11.34 29.46
C GLU A 175 -53.81 -10.13 29.20
N GLU A 176 -53.93 -8.93 29.83
CA GLU A 176 -53.26 -7.66 29.42
C GLU A 176 -52.13 -7.08 30.34
N GLY A 177 -51.37 -6.09 29.82
CA GLY A 177 -50.60 -5.06 30.57
C GLY A 177 -49.08 -5.31 30.74
N GLY A 178 -48.16 -4.34 30.61
CA GLY A 178 -48.26 -2.91 30.28
C GLY A 178 -46.85 -2.30 30.01
N GLY A 179 -46.71 -0.96 30.00
CA GLY A 179 -45.40 -0.26 29.97
C GLY A 179 -44.68 -0.28 31.33
N GLU A 180 -43.54 0.40 31.57
CA GLU A 180 -42.76 1.39 30.80
C GLU A 180 -41.25 1.06 30.98
N ASP A 181 -40.36 1.26 30.00
CA ASP A 181 -39.49 2.45 29.77
C ASP A 181 -38.75 3.00 31.02
N GLY A 182 -37.42 3.14 30.93
CA GLY A 182 -36.52 3.51 32.05
C GLY A 182 -35.04 3.23 31.80
#